data_AF-A0A521G2S0-F1
#
_entry.id   AF-A0A521G2S0-F1
#
_cell.length_a   1.000
_cell.length_b   1.000
_cell.length_c   1.000
_cell.angle_alpha   90.00
_cell.angle_beta   90.00
_cell.angle_gamma   90.00
#
_symmetry.space_group_name_H-M   'P 1'
#
loop_
_entity.id
_entity.type
_entity.pdbx_description
1 polymer ?
#
loop_
_entity_poly.entity_id
_entity_poly.type
_entity_poly.pdbx_seq_one_letter_code
_entity_poly.pdbx_strand_id
1 'polypeptide(L)'
;MEKKDCKDSEDCGSITDKRKRLLCQIEKEITHFGNESTGHKRLYRWLHYAALGLTALATVLGSASLVLPDHHDAVGFAIVAVTTAANVVVAVETIHKPSELWMLERRIFHMLCDMRRKLEYCGPDGLTNDQLDECFAQLQAVLSASSQKWSQTVKTDTENQAAPKDTGNVAEQKRDSGA
;
A
#
# COMPACT_ATOMS: atom_id res chain seq x y z
N MET A 1 -13.94 -3.88 26.80
CA MET A 1 -13.59 -2.66 26.05
C MET A 1 -14.88 -2.14 25.46
N GLU A 2 -15.47 -1.17 26.14
CA GLU A 2 -16.81 -0.65 25.92
C GLU A 2 -16.79 0.30 24.71
N LYS A 3 -17.53 -0.04 23.64
CA LYS A 3 -17.74 0.87 22.50
C LYS A 3 -18.69 1.96 22.99
N LYS A 4 -18.18 3.16 23.26
CA LYS A 4 -19.02 4.34 23.44
C LYS A 4 -19.39 4.86 22.06
N ASP A 5 -20.62 4.56 21.65
CA ASP A 5 -21.21 5.12 20.44
C ASP A 5 -21.22 6.65 20.54
N CYS A 6 -20.53 7.32 19.60
CA CYS A 6 -20.58 8.79 19.43
C CYS A 6 -21.93 9.22 18.83
N LYS A 7 -23.03 8.89 19.49
CA LYS A 7 -24.33 9.48 19.21
C LYS A 7 -24.61 10.45 20.34
N ASP A 8 -25.06 11.65 19.98
CA ASP A 8 -25.53 12.72 20.88
C ASP A 8 -24.44 13.71 21.35
N SER A 9 -24.18 14.74 20.53
CA SER A 9 -23.83 16.06 21.07
C SER A 9 -24.30 17.18 20.13
N GLU A 10 -25.62 17.38 20.07
CA GLU A 10 -26.23 18.66 19.68
C GLU A 10 -26.11 19.65 20.86
N ASP A 11 -24.90 20.16 21.10
CA ASP A 11 -24.73 21.47 21.73
C ASP A 11 -23.38 22.07 21.31
N CYS A 12 -23.37 23.36 20.98
CA CYS A 12 -22.25 24.02 20.31
C CYS A 12 -21.83 25.24 21.13
N GLY A 13 -21.02 25.02 22.17
CA GLY A 13 -20.52 26.13 22.97
C GLY A 13 -19.29 25.87 23.86
N SER A 14 -19.09 24.66 24.40
CA SER A 14 -18.00 24.43 25.37
C SER A 14 -16.73 23.82 24.75
N ILE A 15 -15.56 24.21 25.27
CA ILE A 15 -14.23 23.63 24.93
C ILE A 15 -14.25 22.10 25.08
N THR A 16 -14.95 21.61 26.10
CA THR A 16 -15.19 20.19 26.36
C THR A 16 -15.90 19.47 25.22
N ASP A 17 -16.83 20.12 24.51
CA ASP A 17 -17.58 19.51 23.39
C ASP A 17 -16.75 19.48 22.12
N LYS A 18 -15.95 20.53 21.86
CA LYS A 18 -14.97 20.53 20.76
C LYS A 18 -13.94 19.40 20.93
N ARG A 19 -13.41 19.25 22.14
CA ARG A 19 -12.47 18.17 22.49
C ARG A 19 -13.08 16.77 22.27
N LYS A 20 -14.32 16.54 22.71
CA LYS A 20 -15.02 15.27 22.50
C LYS A 20 -15.22 14.96 21.01
N ARG A 21 -15.65 15.95 20.22
CA ARG A 21 -15.78 15.81 18.76
C ARG A 21 -14.46 15.44 18.09
N LEU A 22 -13.37 16.11 18.49
CA LEU A 22 -12.04 15.88 17.93
C LEU A 22 -11.50 14.49 18.29
N LEU A 23 -11.67 14.06 19.54
CA LEU A 23 -11.32 12.70 19.97
C LEU A 23 -12.13 11.64 19.22
N CYS A 24 -13.44 11.86 19.02
CA CYS A 24 -14.27 10.93 18.26
C CYS A 24 -13.84 10.83 16.79
N GLN A 25 -13.51 11.97 16.16
CA GLN A 25 -12.98 11.97 14.79
C GLN A 25 -11.65 11.23 14.70
N ILE A 26 -10.71 11.49 15.61
CA ILE A 26 -9.42 10.79 15.67
C ILE A 26 -9.65 9.28 15.85
N GLU A 27 -10.55 8.85 16.72
CA GLU A 27 -10.82 7.43 16.98
C GLU A 27 -11.47 6.72 15.78
N LYS A 28 -12.37 7.42 15.06
CA LYS A 28 -12.94 6.93 13.80
C LYS A 28 -11.86 6.72 12.74
N GLU A 29 -10.97 7.70 12.56
CA GLU A 29 -9.86 7.61 11.61
C GLU A 29 -8.84 6.53 12.01
N ILE A 30 -8.51 6.40 13.30
CA ILE A 30 -7.65 5.31 13.83
C ILE A 30 -8.23 3.94 13.46
N THR A 31 -9.55 3.76 13.63
CA THR A 31 -10.22 2.49 13.33
C THR A 31 -10.25 2.23 11.81
N HIS A 32 -10.49 3.27 11.01
CA HIS A 32 -10.50 3.19 9.56
C HIS A 32 -9.11 2.79 9.02
N PHE A 33 -8.07 3.55 9.33
CA PHE A 33 -6.68 3.25 8.91
C PHE A 33 -6.17 1.94 9.50
N GLY A 34 -6.60 1.57 10.71
CA GLY A 34 -6.27 0.28 11.31
C GLY A 34 -6.82 -0.89 10.49
N ASN A 35 -8.09 -0.83 10.09
CA ASN A 35 -8.71 -1.88 9.29
C ASN A 35 -8.12 -1.95 7.87
N GLU A 36 -7.94 -0.82 7.19
CA GLU A 36 -7.34 -0.79 5.84
C GLU A 36 -5.90 -1.33 5.84
N SER A 37 -5.10 -0.96 6.84
CA SER A 37 -3.74 -1.47 7.01
C SER A 37 -3.67 -2.99 7.13
N THR A 38 -4.63 -3.61 7.83
CA THR A 38 -4.70 -5.08 7.91
C THR A 38 -5.11 -5.73 6.59
N GLY A 39 -6.00 -5.09 5.83
CA GLY A 39 -6.41 -5.52 4.50
C GLY A 39 -5.25 -5.53 3.52
N HIS A 40 -4.52 -4.42 3.41
CA HIS A 40 -3.37 -4.31 2.50
C HIS A 40 -2.21 -5.23 2.90
N LYS A 41 -1.97 -5.44 4.20
CA LYS A 41 -1.00 -6.44 4.67
C LYS A 41 -1.37 -7.86 4.27
N ARG A 42 -2.66 -8.23 4.36
CA ARG A 42 -3.14 -9.56 3.96
C ARG A 42 -3.03 -9.75 2.45
N LEU A 43 -3.43 -8.73 1.68
CA LEU A 43 -3.35 -8.75 0.21
C LEU A 43 -1.90 -8.91 -0.26
N TYR A 44 -0.97 -8.12 0.29
CA TYR A 44 0.46 -8.24 0.00
C TYR A 44 0.98 -9.65 0.25
N ARG A 45 0.69 -10.22 1.43
CA ARG A 45 1.12 -11.58 1.76
C ARG A 45 0.56 -12.62 0.80
N TRP A 46 -0.72 -12.51 0.46
CA TRP A 46 -1.36 -13.47 -0.44
C TRP A 46 -0.77 -13.41 -1.85
N LEU A 47 -0.59 -12.22 -2.42
CA LEU A 47 0.05 -12.03 -3.72
C LEU A 47 1.48 -12.55 -3.72
N HIS A 48 2.26 -12.22 -2.69
CA HIS A 48 3.65 -12.65 -2.57
C HIS A 48 3.78 -14.18 -2.47
N TYR A 49 2.94 -14.84 -1.66
CA TYR A 49 2.92 -16.30 -1.58
C TYR A 49 2.42 -16.95 -2.87
N ALA A 50 1.46 -16.34 -3.57
CA ALA A 50 1.00 -16.83 -4.87
C ALA A 50 2.12 -16.77 -5.92
N ALA A 51 2.85 -15.65 -6.01
CA ALA A 51 3.98 -15.50 -6.93
C ALA A 51 5.11 -16.50 -6.64
N LEU A 52 5.49 -16.65 -5.36
CA LEU A 52 6.48 -17.64 -4.95
C LEU A 52 6.02 -19.07 -5.26
N GLY A 53 4.75 -19.39 -5.01
CA GLY A 53 4.18 -20.71 -5.30
C GLY A 53 4.23 -21.04 -6.79
N LEU A 54 3.82 -20.10 -7.66
CA LEU A 54 3.88 -20.27 -9.11
C LEU A 54 5.32 -20.41 -9.61
N THR A 55 6.26 -19.65 -9.05
CA THR A 55 7.68 -19.73 -9.42
C THR A 55 8.30 -21.07 -9.01
N ALA A 56 7.99 -21.55 -7.80
CA ALA A 56 8.42 -22.87 -7.35
C ALA A 56 7.84 -23.97 -8.24
N LEU A 57 6.56 -23.88 -8.60
CA LEU A 57 5.91 -24.82 -9.49
C LEU A 57 6.53 -24.80 -10.89
N ALA A 58 6.81 -23.62 -11.46
CA ALA A 58 7.52 -23.50 -12.73
C ALA A 58 8.92 -24.14 -12.67
N THR A 59 9.64 -23.98 -11.55
CA THR A 59 10.96 -24.59 -11.34
C THR A 59 10.88 -26.12 -11.29
N VAL A 60 9.87 -26.66 -10.58
CA VAL A 60 9.64 -28.11 -10.52
C VAL A 60 9.24 -28.66 -11.88
N LEU A 61 8.35 -27.99 -12.62
CA LEU A 61 7.97 -28.40 -13.98
C LEU A 61 9.14 -28.33 -14.95
N GLY A 62 9.96 -27.27 -14.88
CA GLY A 62 11.19 -27.14 -15.66
C GLY A 62 12.17 -28.28 -15.38
N SER A 63 12.34 -28.64 -14.11
CA SER A 63 13.17 -29.78 -13.70
C SER A 63 12.60 -31.12 -14.16
N ALA A 64 11.28 -31.30 -14.08
CA ALA A 64 10.58 -32.52 -14.51
C ALA A 64 10.62 -32.71 -16.04
N SER A 65 10.58 -31.61 -16.80
CA SER A 65 10.69 -31.63 -18.27
C SER A 65 11.97 -32.30 -18.75
N LEU A 66 13.07 -32.18 -18.00
CA LEU A 66 14.36 -32.80 -18.35
C LEU A 66 14.36 -34.33 -18.20
N VAL A 67 13.44 -34.89 -17.40
CA VAL A 67 13.43 -36.31 -17.04
C VAL A 67 12.40 -37.11 -17.82
N LEU A 68 11.33 -36.48 -18.33
CA LEU A 68 10.27 -37.13 -19.10
C LEU A 68 10.23 -36.64 -20.56
N PRO A 69 10.99 -37.27 -21.48
CA PRO A 69 11.06 -36.84 -22.86
C PRO A 69 9.77 -37.06 -23.67
N ASP A 70 8.93 -38.01 -23.27
CA ASP A 70 7.69 -38.34 -23.99
C ASP A 70 6.58 -37.27 -23.85
N HIS A 71 6.75 -36.29 -22.96
CA HIS A 71 5.74 -35.27 -22.65
C HIS A 71 6.26 -33.82 -22.74
N HIS A 72 7.37 -33.59 -23.45
CA HIS A 72 7.98 -32.25 -23.55
C HIS A 72 7.01 -31.15 -23.98
N ASP A 73 6.14 -31.40 -24.97
CA ASP A 73 5.20 -30.39 -25.47
C ASP A 73 4.15 -29.99 -24.42
N ALA A 74 3.62 -30.97 -23.69
CA ALA A 74 2.62 -30.74 -22.65
C ALA A 74 3.23 -30.02 -21.43
N VAL A 75 4.44 -30.40 -21.03
CA VAL A 75 5.15 -29.77 -19.91
C VAL A 75 5.61 -28.36 -20.29
N GLY A 76 6.08 -28.15 -21.53
CA GLY A 76 6.45 -26.84 -22.06
C GLY A 76 5.28 -25.85 -22.04
N PHE A 77 4.10 -26.28 -22.49
CA PHE A 77 2.89 -25.46 -22.40
C PHE A 77 2.52 -25.12 -20.95
N ALA A 78 2.61 -26.10 -20.04
CA ALA A 78 2.33 -25.88 -18.63
C ALA A 78 3.30 -24.88 -17.98
N ILE A 79 4.60 -24.92 -18.33
CA ILE A 79 5.59 -23.94 -17.86
C ILE A 79 5.22 -22.52 -18.32
N VAL A 80 4.87 -22.36 -19.60
CA VAL A 80 4.46 -21.05 -20.14
C VAL A 80 3.20 -20.54 -19.46
N ALA A 81 2.20 -21.40 -19.24
CA ALA A 81 0.97 -21.03 -18.54
C ALA A 81 1.24 -20.55 -17.11
N VAL A 82 2.06 -21.29 -16.35
CA VAL A 82 2.41 -20.96 -14.96
C VAL A 82 3.25 -19.68 -14.89
N THR A 83 4.21 -19.51 -15.80
CA THR A 83 5.06 -18.31 -15.86
C THR A 83 4.23 -17.08 -16.23
N THR A 84 3.28 -17.22 -17.16
CA THR A 84 2.35 -16.14 -17.51
C THR A 84 1.48 -15.76 -16.32
N ALA A 85 0.93 -16.75 -15.60
CA ALA A 85 0.17 -16.49 -14.38
C ALA A 85 1.02 -15.80 -13.30
N ALA A 86 2.28 -16.21 -13.12
CA ALA A 86 3.19 -15.58 -12.17
C ALA A 86 3.42 -14.10 -12.53
N ASN A 87 3.66 -13.80 -13.81
CA ASN A 87 3.83 -12.43 -14.29
C ASN A 87 2.58 -11.57 -14.08
N VAL A 88 1.38 -12.13 -14.26
CA VAL A 88 0.13 -11.43 -13.96
C VAL A 88 0.03 -11.10 -12.47
N VAL A 89 0.35 -12.05 -11.58
CA VAL A 89 0.34 -11.81 -10.12
C VAL A 89 1.31 -10.70 -9.74
N VAL A 90 2.53 -10.73 -10.30
CA VAL A 90 3.54 -9.69 -10.08
C VAL A 90 3.07 -8.33 -10.63
N ALA A 91 2.45 -8.30 -11.82
CA ALA A 91 1.89 -7.07 -12.38
C ALA A 91 0.76 -6.47 -11.52
N VAL A 92 -0.07 -7.33 -10.91
CA VAL A 92 -1.10 -6.86 -9.97
C VAL A 92 -0.46 -6.27 -8.71
N GLU A 93 0.60 -6.88 -8.19
CA GLU A 93 1.36 -6.37 -7.04
C GLU A 93 2.02 -5.01 -7.34
N THR A 94 2.60 -4.83 -8.53
CA THR A 94 3.25 -3.57 -8.91
C THR A 94 2.26 -2.42 -9.11
N ILE A 95 1.05 -2.70 -9.60
CA ILE A 95 0.00 -1.67 -9.76
C ILE A 95 -0.53 -1.22 -8.40
N HIS A 96 -0.79 -2.16 -7.50
CA HIS A 96 -1.43 -1.84 -6.22
C HIS A 96 -0.45 -1.33 -5.15
N LYS A 97 0.86 -1.61 -5.29
CA LYS A 97 1.92 -1.28 -4.32
C LYS A 97 1.46 -1.41 -2.86
N PRO A 98 0.90 -2.56 -2.47
CA PRO A 98 0.24 -2.71 -1.17
C PRO A 98 1.20 -2.51 0.02
N SER A 99 2.52 -2.68 -0.20
CA SER A 99 3.56 -2.42 0.80
C SER A 99 3.74 -0.93 1.10
N GLU A 100 3.70 -0.07 0.08
CA GLU A 100 3.82 1.38 0.24
C GLU A 100 2.57 1.96 0.91
N LEU A 101 1.37 1.52 0.50
CA LEU A 101 0.11 1.87 1.17
C LEU A 101 0.15 1.49 2.64
N TRP A 102 0.51 0.23 2.91
CA TRP A 102 0.56 -0.29 4.27
C TRP A 102 1.49 0.52 5.18
N MET A 103 2.67 0.90 4.67
CA MET A 103 3.63 1.73 5.41
C MET A 103 3.12 3.17 5.63
N LEU A 104 2.44 3.75 4.65
CA LEU A 104 1.82 5.07 4.76
C LEU A 104 0.69 5.06 5.81
N GLU A 105 -0.23 4.11 5.70
CA GLU A 105 -1.35 3.92 6.63
C GLU A 105 -0.86 3.68 8.06
N ARG A 106 0.17 2.86 8.23
CA ARG A 106 0.74 2.59 9.56
C ARG A 106 1.41 3.81 10.16
N ARG A 107 2.06 4.65 9.34
CA ARG A 107 2.63 5.92 9.79
C ARG A 107 1.52 6.87 10.26
N ILE A 108 0.43 6.99 9.49
CA ILE A 108 -0.72 7.82 9.84
C ILE A 108 -1.36 7.32 11.14
N PHE A 109 -1.58 6.00 11.25
CA PHE A 109 -2.12 5.37 12.45
C PHE A 109 -1.32 5.73 13.71
N HIS A 110 0.01 5.62 13.67
CA HIS A 110 0.85 5.97 14.82
C HIS A 110 0.81 7.47 15.14
N MET A 111 0.75 8.33 14.13
CA MET A 111 0.63 9.77 14.31
C MET A 111 -0.70 10.16 14.95
N LEU A 112 -1.81 9.55 14.53
CA LEU A 112 -3.13 9.72 15.14
C LEU A 112 -3.17 9.23 16.59
N CYS A 113 -2.54 8.09 16.88
CA CYS A 113 -2.42 7.58 18.25
C CYS A 113 -1.65 8.54 19.16
N ASP A 114 -0.57 9.15 18.65
CA ASP A 114 0.22 10.13 19.39
C ASP A 114 -0.57 11.43 19.64
N MET A 115 -1.33 11.90 18.65
CA MET A 115 -2.25 13.03 18.80
C MET A 115 -3.32 12.75 19.87
N ARG A 116 -3.94 11.56 19.84
CA ARG A 116 -4.91 11.16 20.87
C ARG A 116 -4.28 11.19 22.26
N ARG A 117 -3.07 10.63 22.40
CA ARG A 117 -2.35 10.61 23.68
C ARG A 117 -2.03 12.01 24.19
N LYS A 118 -1.65 12.94 23.30
CA LYS A 118 -1.44 14.36 23.64
C LYS A 118 -2.72 15.03 24.15
N LEU A 119 -3.85 14.81 23.48
CA LEU A 119 -5.16 15.33 23.89
C LEU A 119 -5.69 14.71 25.20
N GLU A 120 -5.36 13.46 25.47
CA GLU A 120 -5.66 12.79 26.74
C GLU A 120 -4.79 13.35 27.88
N TYR A 121 -3.50 13.57 27.63
CA TYR A 121 -2.53 14.06 28.60
C TYR A 121 -2.83 15.48 29.11
N CYS A 122 -3.21 16.40 28.22
CA CYS A 122 -3.47 17.79 28.59
C CYS A 122 -4.78 18.03 29.37
N GLY A 123 -5.60 16.99 29.61
CA GLY A 123 -6.79 17.07 30.47
C GLY A 123 -7.94 17.95 29.93
N PRO A 124 -9.09 17.98 30.61
CA PRO A 124 -10.24 18.82 30.22
C PRO A 124 -10.03 20.32 30.50
N ASP A 125 -9.18 20.68 31.46
CA ASP A 125 -8.98 22.06 31.91
C ASP A 125 -7.66 22.70 31.43
N GLY A 126 -6.81 21.94 30.73
CA GLY A 126 -5.46 22.35 30.35
C GLY A 126 -5.25 22.75 28.89
N LEU A 127 -6.24 22.57 28.00
CA LEU A 127 -6.14 23.02 26.60
C LEU A 127 -6.88 24.34 26.37
N THR A 128 -6.18 25.31 25.79
CA THR A 128 -6.80 26.48 25.16
C THR A 128 -7.46 26.10 23.83
N ASN A 129 -8.45 26.89 23.39
CA ASN A 129 -9.07 26.72 22.05
C ASN A 129 -8.00 26.73 20.95
N ASP A 130 -6.98 27.60 21.05
CA ASP A 130 -5.90 27.69 20.06
C ASP A 130 -5.11 26.39 19.92
N GLN A 131 -4.87 25.66 21.03
CA GLN A 131 -4.18 24.36 21.00
C GLN A 131 -5.04 23.25 20.39
N LEU A 132 -6.37 23.33 20.56
CA LEU A 132 -7.32 22.43 19.91
C LEU A 132 -7.37 22.67 18.40
N ASP A 133 -7.40 23.94 17.98
CA ASP A 133 -7.39 24.31 16.57
C ASP A 133 -6.04 23.97 15.92
N GLU A 134 -4.93 24.14 16.63
CA GLU A 134 -3.61 23.68 16.18
C GLU A 134 -3.58 22.16 15.98
N CYS A 135 -4.14 21.39 16.92
CA CYS A 135 -4.20 19.93 16.79
C CYS A 135 -5.09 19.51 15.62
N PHE A 136 -6.21 20.20 15.38
CA PHE A 136 -7.06 19.98 14.21
C PHE A 136 -6.33 20.30 12.90
N ALA A 137 -5.60 21.41 12.85
CA ALA A 137 -4.79 21.79 11.69
C ALA A 137 -3.69 20.77 11.42
N GLN A 138 -3.04 20.23 12.46
CA GLN A 138 -2.06 19.15 12.32
C GLN A 138 -2.71 17.87 11.78
N LEU A 139 -3.89 17.49 12.28
CA LEU A 139 -4.65 16.34 11.77
C LEU A 139 -4.96 16.48 10.28
N GLN A 140 -5.50 17.64 9.87
CA GLN A 140 -5.80 17.93 8.48
C GLN A 140 -4.54 17.93 7.61
N ALA A 141 -3.45 18.53 8.08
CA ALA A 141 -2.18 18.56 7.36
C ALA A 141 -1.64 17.15 7.09
N VAL A 142 -1.78 16.22 8.04
CA VAL A 142 -1.34 14.83 7.89
C VAL A 142 -2.18 14.09 6.85
N LEU A 143 -3.50 14.26 6.90
CA LEU A 143 -4.42 13.63 5.95
C LEU A 143 -4.27 14.20 4.53
N SER A 144 -4.06 15.51 4.40
CA SER A 144 -3.78 16.13 3.10
C SER A 144 -2.42 15.71 2.54
N ALA A 145 -1.38 15.65 3.40
CA ALA A 145 -0.04 15.23 2.98
C ALA A 145 0.00 13.75 2.55
N SER A 146 -0.77 12.87 3.20
CA SER A 146 -0.86 11.47 2.79
C SER A 146 -1.57 11.30 1.44
N SER A 147 -2.70 11.99 1.25
CA SER A 147 -3.42 12.00 -0.03
C SER A 147 -2.56 12.55 -1.17
N GLN A 148 -1.80 13.61 -0.91
CA GLN A 148 -0.92 14.22 -1.92
C GLN A 148 0.23 13.28 -2.28
N LYS A 149 0.89 12.65 -1.29
CA LYS A 149 1.95 11.67 -1.55
C LYS A 149 1.45 10.51 -2.40
N TRP A 150 0.28 9.96 -2.07
CA TRP A 150 -0.31 8.89 -2.88
C TRP A 150 -0.59 9.36 -4.31
N SER A 151 -1.19 10.54 -4.48
CA SER A 151 -1.49 11.09 -5.81
C SER A 151 -0.24 11.33 -6.67
N GLN A 152 0.90 11.66 -6.04
CA GLN A 152 2.17 11.83 -6.73
C GLN A 152 2.78 10.50 -7.14
N THR A 153 2.80 9.51 -6.24
CA THR A 153 3.28 8.14 -6.55
C THR A 153 2.55 7.57 -7.76
N VAL A 154 1.22 7.63 -7.78
CA VAL A 154 0.39 7.13 -8.89
C VAL A 154 0.71 7.84 -10.22
N LYS A 155 0.95 9.16 -10.19
CA LYS A 155 1.30 9.94 -11.40
C LYS A 155 2.67 9.58 -11.94
N THR A 156 3.68 9.49 -11.06
CA THR A 156 5.05 9.13 -11.47
C THR A 156 5.12 7.71 -12.04
N ASP A 157 4.31 6.78 -11.55
CA ASP A 157 4.27 5.42 -12.08
C ASP A 157 3.58 5.33 -13.45
N THR A 158 2.59 6.19 -13.70
CA THR A 158 1.90 6.27 -15.00
C THR A 158 2.84 6.84 -16.06
N GLU A 159 3.60 7.89 -15.73
CA GLU A 159 4.58 8.51 -16.62
C GLU A 159 5.76 7.56 -16.94
N ASN A 160 6.28 6.85 -15.92
CA ASN A 160 7.35 5.87 -16.12
C ASN A 160 6.92 4.61 -16.91
N GLN A 161 5.62 4.28 -16.92
CA GLN A 161 5.08 3.18 -17.75
C GLN A 161 4.76 3.60 -19.19
N ALA A 162 4.51 4.90 -19.43
CA ALA A 162 4.18 5.43 -20.76
C ALA A 162 5.41 5.74 -21.62
N ALA A 163 6.62 5.80 -21.04
CA ALA A 163 7.86 5.98 -21.78
C ALA A 163 8.43 4.61 -22.22
N PRO A 164 8.27 4.18 -23.49
CA PRO A 164 9.07 3.08 -23.99
C PRO A 164 10.53 3.48 -23.91
N LYS A 165 11.35 2.69 -23.20
CA LYS A 165 12.80 2.78 -23.33
C LYS A 165 13.15 2.41 -24.76
N ASP A 166 13.29 3.42 -25.60
CA ASP A 166 13.91 3.34 -26.91
C ASP A 166 15.37 2.92 -26.69
N THR A 167 15.61 1.62 -26.60
CA THR A 167 16.95 1.06 -26.76
C THR A 167 17.33 1.17 -28.22
N GLY A 168 17.74 2.37 -28.60
CA GLY A 168 18.39 2.64 -29.87
C GLY A 168 19.71 1.89 -29.99
N ASN A 169 19.86 1.22 -31.13
CA ASN A 169 21.11 0.90 -31.84
C ASN A 169 22.24 0.18 -31.09
N VAL A 170 22.37 -1.13 -31.35
CA VAL A 170 23.70 -1.71 -31.64
C VAL A 170 23.72 -2.09 -33.11
N ALA A 171 24.20 -1.14 -33.91
CA ALA A 171 24.50 -1.33 -35.33
C ALA A 171 25.63 -2.36 -35.48
N GLU A 172 25.33 -3.40 -36.26
CA GLU A 172 26.10 -3.84 -37.41
C GLU A 172 27.62 -3.51 -37.38
N GLN A 173 28.45 -4.48 -36.96
CA GLN A 173 29.88 -4.47 -37.25
C GLN A 173 30.28 -5.69 -38.06
N LYS A 174 30.12 -5.52 -39.37
CA LYS A 174 30.74 -6.29 -40.45
C LYS A 174 32.23 -6.50 -40.15
N ARG A 175 32.68 -7.76 -40.04
CA ARG A 175 34.10 -8.10 -40.19
C ARG A 175 34.24 -9.12 -41.31
N ASP A 176 35.09 -8.75 -42.25
CA ASP A 176 35.62 -9.54 -43.34
C ASP A 176 35.98 -10.97 -42.91
N SER A 177 35.53 -11.95 -43.68
CA SER A 177 36.26 -13.20 -43.85
C SER A 177 36.83 -13.18 -45.25
N GLY A 178 38.14 -12.94 -45.33
CA GLY A 178 38.93 -13.23 -46.51
C GLY A 178 39.07 -14.73 -46.67
N ALA A 179 38.92 -15.18 -47.91
CA ALA A 179 39.66 -16.26 -48.53
C ALA A 179 39.67 -15.99 -50.04
#